data_AF-A0AB36XKM0-F1
#
_entry.id   AF-A0AB36XKM0-F1
#
_cell.length_a   1.000
_cell.length_b   1.000
_cell.length_c   1.000
_cell.angle_alpha   90.00
_cell.angle_beta   90.00
_cell.angle_gamma   90.00
#
_symmetry.space_group_name_H-M   'P 1'
#
loop_
_entity.id
_entity.type
_entity.pdbx_description
1 polymer ?
#
loop_
_entity_poly.entity_id
_entity_poly.type
_entity_poly.pdbx_seq_one_letter_code
_entity_poly.pdbx_strand_id
1 'polypeptide(L)'
;MLGQHMFIVLLGLLLAGCKDDNSKAVIEDAISGDTVPKEEVPNSPSTSSSSELMPNPIEPDLLGNLIDIKISIPGGAPSVVPANSKLKLRITGFYDNGTVDLTDAVDLRILDDTSNITLTEDNQIQAGIYNAAGAYYNETWIEAEFGDIKTQLKVKVIEGVCEAMLTRAQVEALGGACVMSYTYDGKEYLYTPGKKFMDELGYTASNIEENEGRTYARIHEVNSYALFRRDGKGMTWANFTQDKNPYGQAERFCNDLAEMEFNKKANWQMATSEDLTELINHHKNNGLIDSDEGLPFYFSIWSDERFVNNWGAYVYLIDKKAGKIGVKSGTVLSSVTAVICRSS
;
A
#
# COMPACT_ATOMS: atom_id res chain seq x y z
N MET A 1 16.47 38.57 42.24
CA MET A 1 17.13 37.49 41.48
C MET A 1 16.30 37.24 40.24
N LEU A 2 16.69 37.86 39.12
CA LEU A 2 16.09 37.63 37.81
C LEU A 2 16.86 36.49 37.14
N GLY A 3 16.15 35.47 36.62
CA GLY A 3 16.72 34.40 35.80
C GLY A 3 16.18 34.53 34.38
N GLN A 4 17.07 34.87 33.45
CA GLN A 4 16.81 35.14 32.04
C GLN A 4 16.46 33.87 31.26
N HIS A 5 15.43 33.94 30.43
CA HIS A 5 15.17 32.98 29.37
C HIS A 5 16.10 33.26 28.18
N MET A 6 16.89 32.25 27.82
CA MET A 6 17.81 32.25 26.68
C MET A 6 17.04 31.78 25.44
N PHE A 7 16.79 32.71 24.52
CA PHE A 7 16.34 32.42 23.15
C PHE A 7 17.54 31.96 22.32
N ILE A 8 17.43 30.78 21.70
CA ILE A 8 18.36 30.35 20.63
C ILE A 8 17.68 30.68 19.30
N VAL A 9 18.23 31.68 18.61
CA VAL A 9 17.96 32.00 17.21
C VAL A 9 19.02 31.29 16.38
N LEU A 10 18.62 30.35 15.52
CA LEU A 10 19.52 29.75 14.53
C LEU A 10 19.37 30.51 13.21
N LEU A 11 20.39 31.33 12.92
CA LEU A 11 20.61 32.00 11.65
C LEU A 11 21.81 31.32 11.00
N GLY A 12 21.63 30.73 9.81
CA GLY A 12 22.70 30.12 9.02
C GLY A 12 22.64 30.59 7.57
N LEU A 13 23.54 31.50 7.22
CA LEU A 13 23.76 32.03 5.87
C LEU A 13 24.74 31.17 5.05
N LEU A 14 24.52 31.21 3.73
CA LEU A 14 25.46 31.18 2.60
C LEU A 14 26.30 29.92 2.32
N LEU A 15 26.29 29.47 1.06
CA LEU A 15 27.38 29.75 0.10
C LEU A 15 26.97 29.46 -1.35
N ALA A 16 27.40 30.35 -2.24
CA ALA A 16 27.36 30.23 -3.70
C ALA A 16 28.61 29.49 -4.21
N GLY A 17 28.54 28.88 -5.40
CA GLY A 17 29.69 28.32 -6.10
C GLY A 17 29.36 27.85 -7.52
N CYS A 18 29.98 28.51 -8.51
CA CYS A 18 29.81 28.33 -9.96
C CYS A 18 30.43 27.04 -10.53
N LYS A 19 30.03 26.66 -11.76
CA LYS A 19 30.85 26.69 -13.00
C LYS A 19 30.55 25.55 -13.98
N ASP A 20 30.58 25.93 -15.26
CA ASP A 20 30.24 25.24 -16.50
C ASP A 20 31.09 23.99 -16.83
N ASP A 21 30.57 23.08 -17.67
CA ASP A 21 31.19 22.75 -18.97
C ASP A 21 30.33 21.83 -19.87
N ASN A 22 30.17 22.28 -21.12
CA ASN A 22 30.17 21.54 -22.39
C ASN A 22 29.62 20.10 -22.48
N SER A 23 28.60 19.91 -23.33
CA SER A 23 28.78 19.04 -24.51
C SER A 23 27.79 19.36 -25.64
N LYS A 24 28.37 19.60 -26.82
CA LYS A 24 27.72 19.61 -28.13
C LYS A 24 27.80 18.21 -28.73
N ALA A 25 26.71 17.73 -29.31
CA ALA A 25 26.62 16.87 -30.49
C ALA A 25 25.15 16.96 -30.94
N VAL A 26 24.75 17.64 -32.02
CA VAL A 26 25.01 17.44 -33.46
C VAL A 26 24.87 15.97 -33.87
N ILE A 27 23.68 15.59 -34.31
CA ILE A 27 23.44 14.82 -35.56
C ILE A 27 22.06 15.23 -36.11
N GLU A 28 22.05 15.92 -37.25
CA GLU A 28 20.91 16.04 -38.17
C GLU A 28 21.20 15.17 -39.41
N ASP A 29 20.11 14.58 -39.93
CA ASP A 29 19.79 14.21 -41.31
C ASP A 29 20.65 13.19 -42.09
N ALA A 30 20.04 12.10 -42.57
CA ALA A 30 19.18 12.14 -43.77
C ALA A 30 18.74 10.73 -44.27
N ILE A 31 17.42 10.54 -44.36
CA ILE A 31 16.59 10.10 -45.52
C ILE A 31 17.12 8.99 -46.45
N SER A 32 16.30 7.93 -46.62
CA SER A 32 15.60 7.56 -47.88
C SER A 32 15.52 6.05 -48.13
N GLY A 33 14.33 5.56 -48.51
CA GLY A 33 14.21 4.26 -49.19
C GLY A 33 12.84 3.59 -49.05
N ASP A 34 11.88 4.02 -49.87
CA ASP A 34 10.59 3.38 -50.14
C ASP A 34 10.70 1.87 -50.46
N THR A 35 9.72 1.08 -50.02
CA THR A 35 8.97 0.17 -50.92
C THR A 35 7.72 -0.40 -50.26
N VAL A 36 6.56 -0.06 -50.84
CA VAL A 36 5.25 -0.68 -50.63
C VAL A 36 5.19 -2.02 -51.38
N PRO A 37 4.48 -3.03 -50.84
CA PRO A 37 3.42 -3.64 -51.65
C PRO A 37 2.09 -3.79 -50.91
N LYS A 38 1.04 -3.73 -51.74
CA LYS A 38 -0.39 -3.82 -51.49
C LYS A 38 -0.85 -5.20 -50.99
N GLU A 39 -1.83 -5.12 -50.07
CA GLU A 39 -3.16 -5.74 -50.11
C GLU A 39 -3.27 -7.28 -50.08
N GLU A 40 -3.84 -7.81 -49.00
CA GLU A 40 -4.89 -8.84 -49.08
C GLU A 40 -5.71 -8.89 -47.77
N VAL A 41 -7.02 -8.68 -47.92
CA VAL A 41 -8.06 -8.90 -46.91
C VAL A 41 -8.44 -10.38 -46.92
N PRO A 42 -8.65 -11.01 -45.75
CA PRO A 42 -9.86 -11.81 -45.64
C PRO A 42 -10.56 -11.77 -44.28
N ASN A 43 -11.87 -11.53 -44.36
CA ASN A 43 -12.98 -12.16 -43.65
C ASN A 43 -12.91 -12.39 -42.12
N SER A 44 -13.78 -11.63 -41.44
CA SER A 44 -14.38 -11.98 -40.16
C SER A 44 -15.04 -13.37 -40.17
N PRO A 45 -14.99 -14.05 -39.01
CA PRO A 45 -16.12 -14.82 -38.52
C PRO A 45 -16.75 -14.11 -37.32
N SER A 46 -18.08 -14.08 -37.36
CA SER A 46 -19.01 -13.62 -36.36
C SER A 46 -19.02 -14.48 -35.08
N THR A 47 -19.62 -13.89 -34.04
CA THR A 47 -20.33 -14.51 -32.91
C THR A 47 -19.51 -15.23 -31.83
N SER A 48 -19.37 -14.58 -30.67
CA SER A 48 -20.34 -14.76 -29.57
C SER A 48 -20.06 -13.74 -28.46
N SER A 49 -20.92 -12.72 -28.35
CA SER A 49 -20.97 -11.89 -27.15
C SER A 49 -21.55 -12.74 -26.03
N SER A 50 -20.69 -13.29 -25.18
CA SER A 50 -21.10 -13.74 -23.86
C SER A 50 -21.47 -12.48 -23.08
N SER A 51 -22.75 -12.15 -23.11
CA SER A 51 -23.34 -11.17 -22.21
C SER A 51 -23.13 -11.70 -20.79
N GLU A 52 -22.07 -11.24 -20.13
CA GLU A 52 -22.02 -11.32 -18.68
C GLU A 52 -23.27 -10.61 -18.17
N LEU A 53 -24.18 -11.39 -17.60
CA LEU A 53 -25.28 -10.89 -16.81
C LEU A 53 -24.66 -10.15 -15.63
N MET A 54 -24.43 -8.85 -15.79
CA MET A 54 -24.41 -7.94 -14.66
C MET A 54 -25.64 -8.26 -13.81
N PRO A 55 -25.50 -8.51 -12.51
CA PRO A 55 -26.67 -8.61 -11.66
C PRO A 55 -27.47 -7.32 -11.86
N ASN A 56 -28.71 -7.45 -12.36
CA ASN A 56 -29.60 -6.30 -12.48
C ASN A 56 -29.63 -5.62 -11.10
N PRO A 57 -29.38 -4.30 -11.02
CA PRO A 57 -29.60 -3.55 -9.79
C PRO A 57 -31.02 -3.88 -9.35
N ILE A 58 -31.16 -4.48 -8.16
CA ILE A 58 -32.49 -4.71 -7.60
C ILE A 58 -33.08 -3.31 -7.41
N GLU A 59 -34.13 -2.98 -8.15
CA GLU A 59 -34.82 -1.71 -8.00
C GLU A 59 -35.23 -1.56 -6.52
N PRO A 60 -34.77 -0.50 -5.83
CA PRO A 60 -35.04 -0.28 -4.40
C PRO A 60 -36.53 -0.40 -4.04
N ASP A 61 -37.41 -0.07 -4.98
CA ASP A 61 -38.87 -0.11 -4.85
C ASP A 61 -39.43 -1.52 -4.60
N LEU A 62 -38.69 -2.58 -4.94
CA LEU A 62 -39.10 -3.97 -4.71
C LEU A 62 -38.79 -4.49 -3.30
N LEU A 63 -37.98 -3.76 -2.51
CA LEU A 63 -37.49 -4.23 -1.21
C LEU A 63 -38.32 -3.74 -0.02
N GLY A 64 -39.33 -2.91 -0.26
CA GLY A 64 -40.17 -2.32 0.78
C GLY A 64 -39.62 -0.98 1.25
N ASN A 65 -39.92 -0.61 2.50
CA ASN A 65 -39.48 0.68 3.02
C ASN A 65 -38.02 0.58 3.48
N LEU A 66 -37.24 1.61 3.17
CA LEU A 66 -35.92 1.78 3.75
C LEU A 66 -36.07 2.11 5.25
N ILE A 67 -35.38 1.36 6.09
CA ILE A 67 -35.41 1.48 7.55
C ILE A 67 -34.21 2.31 8.03
N ASP A 68 -33.03 2.00 7.51
CA ASP A 68 -31.77 2.58 7.97
C ASP A 68 -30.67 2.47 6.89
N ILE A 69 -29.59 3.24 7.03
CA ILE A 69 -28.38 3.10 6.24
C ILE A 69 -27.16 2.99 7.17
N LYS A 70 -26.16 2.21 6.77
CA LYS A 70 -24.92 2.04 7.53
C LYS A 70 -23.71 2.31 6.66
N ILE A 71 -22.80 3.17 7.13
CA ILE A 71 -21.46 3.30 6.56
C ILE A 71 -20.57 2.24 7.19
N SER A 72 -19.78 1.57 6.36
CA SER A 72 -18.77 0.61 6.79
C SER A 72 -17.53 0.70 5.90
N ILE A 73 -16.41 0.18 6.39
CA ILE A 73 -15.23 -0.06 5.55
C ILE A 73 -15.24 -1.52 5.14
N PRO A 74 -15.00 -1.84 3.85
CA PRO A 74 -14.84 -3.22 3.40
C PRO A 74 -13.91 -4.02 4.31
N GLY A 75 -14.33 -5.24 4.66
CA GLY A 75 -13.56 -6.13 5.55
C GLY A 75 -13.63 -5.79 7.04
N GLY A 76 -14.46 -4.81 7.46
CA GLY A 76 -14.65 -4.49 8.88
C GLY A 76 -13.46 -3.78 9.52
N ALA A 77 -12.60 -3.17 8.71
CA ALA A 77 -11.43 -2.43 9.15
C ALA A 77 -11.79 -1.20 10.00
N PRO A 78 -10.86 -0.74 10.87
CA PRO A 78 -11.02 0.51 11.58
C PRO A 78 -11.13 1.70 10.61
N SER A 79 -11.78 2.76 11.05
CA SER A 79 -11.99 4.00 10.31
C SER A 79 -10.75 4.87 10.23
N VAL A 80 -9.70 4.29 9.64
CA VAL A 80 -8.37 4.85 9.53
C VAL A 80 -7.93 4.83 8.07
N VAL A 81 -7.35 5.93 7.62
CA VAL A 81 -6.76 6.08 6.29
C VAL A 81 -5.33 6.64 6.44
N PRO A 82 -4.30 6.00 5.87
CA PRO A 82 -2.97 6.59 5.88
C PRO A 82 -2.91 7.87 5.06
N ALA A 83 -2.07 8.81 5.46
CA ALA A 83 -1.85 10.03 4.70
C ALA A 83 -1.46 9.74 3.25
N ASN A 84 -1.86 10.65 2.34
CA ASN A 84 -1.67 10.50 0.91
C ASN A 84 -2.28 9.21 0.32
N SER A 85 -3.32 8.66 0.96
CA SER A 85 -3.98 7.42 0.54
C SER A 85 -5.49 7.63 0.41
N LYS A 86 -6.18 6.67 -0.19
CA LYS A 86 -7.64 6.64 -0.32
C LYS A 86 -8.26 5.56 0.55
N LEU A 87 -9.54 5.74 0.86
CA LEU A 87 -10.34 4.77 1.59
C LEU A 87 -11.72 4.69 0.94
N LYS A 88 -12.02 3.51 0.41
CA LYS A 88 -13.35 3.21 -0.14
C LYS A 88 -14.32 2.89 1.00
N LEU A 89 -15.44 3.61 1.02
CA LEU A 89 -16.54 3.32 1.93
C LEU A 89 -17.52 2.36 1.26
N ARG A 90 -18.25 1.61 2.08
CA ARG A 90 -19.41 0.83 1.66
C ARG A 90 -20.63 1.27 2.44
N ILE A 91 -21.68 1.63 1.73
CA ILE A 91 -22.94 2.06 2.32
C ILE A 91 -23.99 1.00 2.07
N THR A 92 -24.56 0.47 3.14
CA THR A 92 -25.58 -0.58 3.07
C THR A 92 -26.92 -0.02 3.54
N GLY A 93 -27.92 -0.07 2.68
CA GLY A 93 -29.30 0.20 3.04
C GLY A 93 -29.97 -1.05 3.62
N PHE A 94 -30.72 -0.87 4.71
CA PHE A 94 -31.51 -1.91 5.35
C PHE A 94 -32.98 -1.64 5.07
N TYR A 95 -33.64 -2.60 4.44
CA TYR A 95 -35.04 -2.56 4.07
C TYR A 95 -35.80 -3.65 4.82
N ASP A 96 -37.13 -3.53 4.87
CA ASP A 96 -38.01 -4.54 5.50
C ASP A 96 -37.71 -5.98 5.04
N ASN A 97 -37.33 -6.15 3.76
CA ASN A 97 -37.11 -7.47 3.15
C ASN A 97 -35.66 -7.79 2.81
N GLY A 98 -34.67 -7.00 3.24
CA GLY A 98 -33.26 -7.30 2.96
C GLY A 98 -32.31 -6.11 3.04
N THR A 99 -31.16 -6.23 2.37
CA THR A 99 -30.12 -5.19 2.32
C THR A 99 -29.68 -4.90 0.90
N VAL A 100 -29.32 -3.65 0.61
CA VAL A 100 -28.83 -3.19 -0.70
C VAL A 100 -27.52 -2.43 -0.54
N ASP A 101 -26.63 -2.58 -1.51
CA ASP A 101 -25.47 -1.71 -1.62
C ASP A 101 -25.88 -0.36 -2.22
N LEU A 102 -25.83 0.69 -1.40
CA LEU A 102 -26.18 2.05 -1.77
C LEU A 102 -24.93 2.92 -2.00
N THR A 103 -23.74 2.33 -2.08
CA THR A 103 -22.47 3.07 -2.13
C THR A 103 -22.43 4.17 -3.20
N ASP A 104 -22.97 3.88 -4.38
CA ASP A 104 -22.98 4.84 -5.51
C ASP A 104 -24.25 5.71 -5.55
N ALA A 105 -25.21 5.46 -4.66
CA ALA A 105 -26.52 6.11 -4.65
C ALA A 105 -26.70 7.11 -3.50
N VAL A 106 -25.81 7.10 -2.51
CA VAL A 106 -25.84 8.03 -1.38
C VAL A 106 -25.05 9.31 -1.65
N ASP A 107 -25.50 10.40 -1.06
CA ASP A 107 -24.72 11.63 -0.99
C ASP A 107 -23.77 11.56 0.20
N LEU A 108 -22.46 11.67 -0.05
CA LEU A 108 -21.45 11.78 1.01
C LEU A 108 -21.06 13.24 1.25
N ARG A 109 -20.91 13.61 2.52
CA ARG A 109 -20.50 14.96 2.94
C ARG A 109 -19.51 14.91 4.09
N ILE A 110 -18.54 15.81 4.07
CA ILE A 110 -17.61 16.00 5.19
C ILE A 110 -18.21 17.06 6.12
N LEU A 111 -18.35 16.74 7.40
CA LEU A 111 -18.96 17.64 8.37
C LEU A 111 -17.98 18.67 8.96
N ASP A 112 -16.67 18.39 8.93
CA ASP A 112 -15.62 19.33 9.34
C ASP A 112 -14.60 19.53 8.20
N ASP A 113 -14.73 20.67 7.52
CA ASP A 113 -13.91 21.11 6.37
C ASP A 113 -12.51 21.59 6.77
N THR A 114 -12.17 21.57 8.06
CA THR A 114 -10.79 21.88 8.49
C THR A 114 -9.85 20.70 8.37
N SER A 115 -10.38 19.49 8.17
CA SER A 115 -9.60 18.26 8.08
C SER A 115 -8.80 18.17 6.77
N ASN A 116 -7.68 17.46 6.80
CA ASN A 116 -6.91 17.11 5.60
C ASN A 116 -7.59 15.98 4.79
N ILE A 117 -8.91 15.88 4.82
CA ILE A 117 -9.68 14.82 4.20
C ILE A 117 -10.58 15.45 3.14
N THR A 118 -10.61 14.85 1.96
CA THR A 118 -11.49 15.25 0.85
C THR A 118 -12.28 14.05 0.34
N LEU A 119 -13.39 14.32 -0.36
CA LEU A 119 -14.11 13.30 -1.12
C LEU A 119 -13.68 13.36 -2.59
N THR A 120 -13.47 12.20 -3.19
CA THR A 120 -13.21 12.06 -4.62
C THR A 120 -14.53 12.03 -5.41
N GLU A 121 -14.45 12.14 -6.73
CA GLU A 121 -15.62 12.06 -7.62
C GLU A 121 -16.35 10.71 -7.55
N ASP A 122 -15.64 9.64 -7.17
CA ASP A 122 -16.15 8.29 -6.99
C ASP A 122 -16.49 7.97 -5.53
N ASN A 123 -16.82 8.99 -4.73
CA ASN A 123 -17.27 8.85 -3.33
C ASN A 123 -16.26 8.11 -2.42
N GLN A 124 -14.97 8.18 -2.73
CA GLN A 124 -13.92 7.71 -1.83
C GLN A 124 -13.41 8.84 -0.96
N ILE A 125 -12.94 8.48 0.22
CA ILE A 125 -12.21 9.38 1.08
C ILE A 125 -10.78 9.46 0.57
N GLN A 126 -10.24 10.65 0.39
CA GLN A 126 -8.83 10.89 0.13
C GLN A 126 -8.20 11.66 1.28
N ALA A 127 -7.15 11.08 1.87
CA ALA A 127 -6.36 11.72 2.90
C ALA A 127 -5.22 12.54 2.28
N GLY A 128 -5.08 13.76 2.76
CA GLY A 128 -3.98 14.67 2.49
C GLY A 128 -2.75 14.36 3.34
N ILE A 129 -1.97 15.40 3.63
CA ILE A 129 -0.72 15.29 4.39
C ILE A 129 -1.02 15.08 5.87
N TYR A 130 -0.28 14.19 6.53
CA TYR A 130 -0.37 14.01 7.98
C TYR A 130 0.23 15.22 8.70
N ASN A 131 -0.47 15.76 9.70
CA ASN A 131 0.06 16.84 10.54
C ASN A 131 0.22 16.37 12.00
N ALA A 132 1.45 16.09 12.41
CA ALA A 132 1.75 15.63 13.77
C ALA A 132 1.44 16.69 14.86
N ALA A 133 1.48 17.98 14.53
CA ALA A 133 1.24 19.08 15.48
C ALA A 133 -0.26 19.42 15.63
N GLY A 134 -1.11 18.93 14.75
CA GLY A 134 -2.52 19.32 14.65
C GLY A 134 -3.46 18.12 14.65
N ALA A 135 -3.55 17.41 15.77
CA ALA A 135 -4.41 16.22 15.91
C ALA A 135 -5.88 16.46 15.50
N TYR A 136 -6.38 17.70 15.64
CA TYR A 136 -7.72 18.09 15.20
C TYR A 136 -7.91 18.01 13.67
N TYR A 137 -6.86 18.21 12.87
CA TYR A 137 -6.93 18.19 11.40
C TYR A 137 -6.85 16.78 10.81
N ASN A 138 -6.55 15.78 11.64
CA ASN A 138 -6.39 14.39 11.22
C ASN A 138 -7.66 13.57 11.48
N GLU A 139 -8.77 14.16 11.93
CA GLU A 139 -10.02 13.44 12.15
C GLU A 139 -11.20 14.24 11.62
N THR A 140 -12.17 13.57 11.01
CA THR A 140 -13.43 14.21 10.58
C THR A 140 -14.60 13.24 10.66
N TRP A 141 -15.81 13.77 10.59
CA TRP A 141 -17.03 12.98 10.44
C TRP A 141 -17.48 13.03 8.98
N ILE A 142 -17.72 11.86 8.41
CA ILE A 142 -18.34 11.69 7.11
C ILE A 142 -19.81 11.34 7.34
N GLU A 143 -20.71 12.15 6.78
CA GLU A 143 -22.14 11.86 6.73
C GLU A 143 -22.48 11.22 5.39
N ALA A 144 -23.25 10.14 5.43
CA ALA A 144 -23.94 9.59 4.27
C ALA A 144 -25.43 9.89 4.40
N GLU A 145 -26.04 10.39 3.34
CA GLU A 145 -27.45 10.75 3.27
C GLU A 145 -28.11 10.02 2.09
N PHE A 146 -29.26 9.42 2.34
CA PHE A 146 -30.11 8.81 1.31
C PHE A 146 -31.58 9.09 1.63
N GLY A 147 -32.22 9.92 0.82
CA GLY A 147 -33.53 10.48 1.16
C GLY A 147 -33.46 11.27 2.46
N ASP A 148 -34.32 10.95 3.42
CA ASP A 148 -34.35 11.60 4.74
C ASP A 148 -33.50 10.87 5.82
N ILE A 149 -32.82 9.78 5.46
CA ILE A 149 -32.02 8.98 6.41
C ILE A 149 -30.55 9.36 6.31
N LYS A 150 -29.93 9.57 7.46
CA LYS A 150 -28.52 9.95 7.61
C LYS A 150 -27.81 9.02 8.58
N THR A 151 -26.55 8.74 8.29
CA THR A 151 -25.63 8.07 9.22
C THR A 151 -24.26 8.72 9.14
N GLN A 152 -23.44 8.57 10.17
CA GLN A 152 -22.13 9.20 10.25
C GLN A 152 -21.03 8.20 10.61
N LEU A 153 -19.84 8.43 10.08
CA LEU A 153 -18.62 7.67 10.39
C LEU A 153 -17.50 8.64 10.73
N LYS A 154 -16.85 8.44 11.89
CA LYS A 154 -15.63 9.17 12.22
C LYS A 154 -14.44 8.52 11.53
N VAL A 155 -13.67 9.30 10.78
CA VAL A 155 -12.49 8.83 10.05
C VAL A 155 -11.25 9.55 10.56
N LYS A 156 -10.16 8.80 10.73
CA LYS A 156 -8.87 9.28 11.20
C LYS A 156 -7.78 9.10 10.15
N VAL A 157 -6.98 10.13 9.93
CA VAL A 157 -5.73 10.09 9.18
C VAL A 157 -4.60 9.66 10.12
N ILE A 158 -3.83 8.67 9.69
CA ILE A 158 -2.56 8.30 10.35
C ILE A 158 -1.39 8.64 9.45
N GLU A 159 -0.19 8.68 10.02
CA GLU A 159 1.02 8.79 9.21
C GLU A 159 1.13 7.55 8.31
N GLY A 160 1.40 7.78 7.02
CA GLY A 160 1.57 6.69 6.06
C GLY A 160 3.02 6.27 5.96
N VAL A 161 3.76 7.00 5.14
CA VAL A 161 5.22 6.86 5.02
C VAL A 161 5.89 7.76 6.06
N CYS A 162 6.93 7.25 6.72
CA CYS A 162 7.71 8.01 7.68
C CYS A 162 8.35 9.24 7.03
N GLU A 163 8.44 10.34 7.77
CA GLU A 163 9.23 11.51 7.34
C GLU A 163 10.67 11.10 6.99
N ALA A 164 11.19 11.60 5.86
CA ALA A 164 12.50 11.22 5.32
C ALA A 164 13.69 11.50 6.25
N MET A 165 13.51 12.31 7.30
CA MET A 165 14.53 12.63 8.29
C MET A 165 14.56 11.65 9.47
N LEU A 166 13.57 10.76 9.59
CA LEU A 166 13.56 9.78 10.66
C LEU A 166 14.52 8.65 10.36
N THR A 167 15.45 8.44 11.28
CA THR A 167 16.31 7.26 11.26
C THR A 167 15.51 6.02 11.67
N ARG A 168 15.97 4.84 11.26
CA ARG A 168 15.42 3.54 11.66
C ARG A 168 15.22 3.44 13.17
N ALA A 169 16.21 3.85 13.95
CA ALA A 169 16.13 3.81 15.42
C ALA A 169 15.01 4.69 15.96
N GLN A 170 14.73 5.84 15.33
CA GLN A 170 13.60 6.70 15.70
C GLN A 170 12.27 6.06 15.33
N VAL A 171 12.16 5.46 14.14
CA VAL A 171 10.95 4.74 13.72
C VAL A 171 10.65 3.58 14.67
N GLU A 172 11.68 2.80 15.05
CA GLU A 172 11.56 1.69 16.00
C GLU A 172 11.17 2.18 17.40
N ALA A 173 11.75 3.30 17.87
CA ALA A 173 11.39 3.92 19.15
C ALA A 173 9.94 4.42 19.20
N LEU A 174 9.36 4.78 18.05
CA LEU A 174 7.94 5.14 17.90
C LEU A 174 7.02 3.93 17.72
N GLY A 175 7.57 2.70 17.82
CA GLY A 175 6.83 1.45 17.64
C GLY A 175 6.47 1.15 16.18
N GLY A 176 7.11 1.82 15.22
CA GLY A 176 6.78 1.77 13.80
C GLY A 176 5.38 2.28 13.52
N ALA A 177 5.11 3.53 13.91
CA ALA A 177 3.84 4.22 13.67
C ALA A 177 3.61 4.58 12.19
N CYS A 178 4.65 4.50 11.37
CA CYS A 178 4.70 4.81 9.95
C CYS A 178 5.51 3.72 9.23
N VAL A 179 5.41 3.68 7.90
CA VAL A 179 6.14 2.73 7.07
C VAL A 179 7.38 3.39 6.48
N MET A 180 8.54 2.73 6.59
CA MET A 180 9.75 3.22 5.93
C MET A 180 9.66 3.00 4.42
N SER A 181 10.04 4.02 3.66
CA SER A 181 10.06 3.99 2.20
C SER A 181 11.47 4.25 1.67
N TYR A 182 11.80 3.60 0.55
CA TYR A 182 13.06 3.76 -0.16
C TYR A 182 12.78 3.91 -1.65
N THR A 183 13.42 4.88 -2.30
CA THR A 183 13.26 5.10 -3.75
C THR A 183 14.55 4.72 -4.46
N TYR A 184 14.46 3.80 -5.42
CA TYR A 184 15.58 3.42 -6.27
C TYR A 184 15.08 3.02 -7.66
N ASP A 185 15.79 3.48 -8.69
CA ASP A 185 15.48 3.22 -10.10
C ASP A 185 14.01 3.52 -10.49
N GLY A 186 13.49 4.65 -10.00
CA GLY A 186 12.10 5.07 -10.26
C GLY A 186 11.03 4.28 -9.51
N LYS A 187 11.41 3.24 -8.76
CA LYS A 187 10.51 2.43 -7.92
C LYS A 187 10.56 2.90 -6.48
N GLU A 188 9.41 2.89 -5.82
CA GLU A 188 9.30 3.08 -4.38
C GLU A 188 9.14 1.72 -3.69
N TYR A 189 9.85 1.52 -2.59
CA TYR A 189 9.88 0.29 -1.81
C TYR A 189 9.46 0.57 -0.37
N LEU A 190 8.39 -0.07 0.07
CA LEU A 190 7.91 -0.02 1.44
C LEU A 190 8.43 -1.21 2.21
N TYR A 191 9.14 -0.91 3.29
CA TYR A 191 9.61 -1.95 4.18
C TYR A 191 8.47 -2.54 4.99
N THR A 192 8.71 -3.73 5.55
CA THR A 192 7.73 -4.35 6.44
C THR A 192 7.34 -3.39 7.58
N PRO A 193 6.04 -3.18 7.83
CA PRO A 193 5.59 -2.22 8.83
C PRO A 193 5.82 -2.71 10.26
N GLY A 194 5.88 -1.75 11.19
CA GLY A 194 5.89 -2.01 12.62
C GLY A 194 4.51 -2.40 13.15
N LYS A 195 4.49 -2.96 14.37
CA LYS A 195 3.25 -3.37 15.05
C LYS A 195 2.23 -2.24 15.13
N LYS A 196 2.66 -1.02 15.47
CA LYS A 196 1.73 0.10 15.69
C LYS A 196 0.98 0.47 14.41
N PHE A 197 1.67 0.62 13.28
CA PHE A 197 1.03 0.87 12.00
C PHE A 197 0.07 -0.27 11.60
N MET A 198 0.46 -1.53 11.85
CA MET A 198 -0.40 -2.68 11.60
C MET A 198 -1.67 -2.65 12.45
N ASP A 199 -1.55 -2.39 13.75
CA ASP A 199 -2.70 -2.28 14.65
C ASP A 199 -3.64 -1.13 14.22
N GLU A 200 -3.11 0.02 13.81
CA GLU A 200 -3.90 1.17 13.35
C GLU A 200 -4.66 0.87 12.04
N LEU A 201 -4.09 0.07 11.14
CA LEU A 201 -4.78 -0.45 9.95
C LEU A 201 -5.77 -1.60 10.25
N GLY A 202 -5.85 -2.04 11.50
CA GLY A 202 -6.74 -3.12 11.94
C GLY A 202 -6.22 -4.52 11.68
N TYR A 203 -4.91 -4.67 11.46
CA TYR A 203 -4.31 -5.99 11.32
C TYR A 203 -4.17 -6.69 12.66
N THR A 204 -4.38 -8.01 12.66
CA THR A 204 -4.25 -8.85 13.86
C THR A 204 -3.27 -10.01 13.64
N ALA A 205 -2.72 -10.55 14.73
CA ALA A 205 -1.81 -11.69 14.65
C ALA A 205 -2.59 -13.00 14.39
N SER A 206 -2.19 -13.76 13.38
CA SER A 206 -2.73 -15.09 13.06
C SER A 206 -1.65 -15.93 12.37
N ASN A 207 -1.04 -16.87 13.10
CA ASN A 207 0.02 -17.75 12.59
C ASN A 207 -0.51 -19.16 12.30
N ILE A 208 -1.55 -19.25 11.48
CA ILE A 208 -2.17 -20.52 11.07
C ILE A 208 -2.32 -20.55 9.55
N GLU A 209 -2.44 -21.74 8.98
CA GLU A 209 -2.62 -21.93 7.52
C GLU A 209 -3.95 -21.34 7.03
N GLU A 210 -5.02 -21.44 7.81
CA GLU A 210 -6.36 -20.91 7.48
C GLU A 210 -6.52 -19.41 7.83
N ASN A 211 -5.43 -18.65 7.85
CA ASN A 211 -5.51 -17.22 8.14
C ASN A 211 -6.25 -16.48 7.01
N GLU A 212 -7.05 -15.47 7.36
CA GLU A 212 -7.80 -14.65 6.41
C GLU A 212 -7.85 -13.18 6.85
N GLY A 213 -8.28 -12.30 5.94
CA GLY A 213 -8.40 -10.87 6.21
C GLY A 213 -7.08 -10.17 6.53
N ARG A 214 -7.17 -9.03 7.22
CA ARG A 214 -6.03 -8.22 7.65
C ARG A 214 -5.30 -8.92 8.81
N THR A 215 -4.37 -9.81 8.47
CA THR A 215 -3.57 -10.54 9.45
C THR A 215 -2.10 -10.57 9.09
N TYR A 216 -1.25 -10.62 10.12
CA TYR A 216 0.18 -10.94 10.03
C TYR A 216 0.45 -12.19 10.89
N ALA A 217 1.55 -12.90 10.65
CA ALA A 217 1.85 -14.13 11.40
C ALA A 217 2.30 -13.83 12.83
N ARG A 218 3.31 -12.97 12.98
CA ARG A 218 3.80 -12.51 14.30
C ARG A 218 4.57 -11.21 14.18
N ILE A 219 4.84 -10.59 15.32
CA ILE A 219 5.78 -9.48 15.43
C ILE A 219 7.17 -10.04 15.77
N HIS A 220 8.23 -9.50 15.15
CA HIS A 220 9.61 -9.82 15.47
C HIS A 220 9.97 -9.30 16.87
N GLU A 221 10.44 -10.18 17.75
CA GLU A 221 10.62 -9.89 19.19
C GLU A 221 11.56 -8.72 19.48
N VAL A 222 12.58 -8.52 18.66
CA VAL A 222 13.62 -7.51 18.91
C VAL A 222 13.28 -6.14 18.31
N ASN A 223 12.64 -6.13 17.13
CA ASN A 223 12.55 -4.91 16.30
C ASN A 223 11.10 -4.50 16.01
N SER A 224 10.13 -5.21 16.58
CA SER A 224 8.70 -4.88 16.50
C SER A 224 8.08 -4.80 15.09
N TYR A 225 8.74 -5.36 14.07
CA TYR A 225 8.19 -5.47 12.71
C TYR A 225 7.27 -6.66 12.53
N ALA A 226 6.23 -6.50 11.71
CA ALA A 226 5.38 -7.60 11.31
C ALA A 226 6.11 -8.56 10.38
N LEU A 227 5.81 -9.85 10.55
CA LEU A 227 6.28 -10.93 9.69
C LEU A 227 5.07 -11.68 9.15
N PHE A 228 5.18 -12.15 7.92
CA PHE A 228 4.08 -12.63 7.11
C PHE A 228 4.36 -14.05 6.63
N ARG A 229 3.28 -14.80 6.45
CA ARG A 229 3.24 -16.05 5.68
C ARG A 229 2.77 -15.76 4.27
N ARG A 230 3.02 -16.70 3.35
CA ARG A 230 2.48 -16.68 1.99
C ARG A 230 1.32 -17.65 1.79
N ASP A 231 0.86 -18.29 2.88
CA ASP A 231 -0.34 -19.12 2.92
C ASP A 231 -1.53 -18.41 3.58
N GLY A 232 -2.73 -18.98 3.40
CA GLY A 232 -3.99 -18.49 3.95
C GLY A 232 -5.19 -19.33 3.52
N LYS A 233 -6.35 -19.01 4.09
CA LYS A 233 -7.62 -19.69 3.84
C LYS A 233 -7.96 -19.72 2.36
N GLY A 234 -8.32 -20.90 1.88
CA GLY A 234 -8.64 -21.12 0.47
C GLY A 234 -7.43 -21.12 -0.46
N MET A 235 -6.20 -21.00 0.06
CA MET A 235 -5.02 -21.20 -0.74
C MET A 235 -4.93 -22.67 -1.18
N THR A 236 -4.69 -22.86 -2.47
CA THR A 236 -4.43 -24.16 -3.07
C THR A 236 -3.23 -24.02 -3.99
N TRP A 237 -2.67 -25.16 -4.39
CA TRP A 237 -1.59 -25.14 -5.36
C TRP A 237 -1.96 -24.41 -6.66
N ALA A 238 -3.19 -24.65 -7.16
CA ALA A 238 -3.66 -24.09 -8.41
C ALA A 238 -3.79 -22.57 -8.40
N ASN A 239 -4.09 -21.96 -7.24
CA ASN A 239 -4.24 -20.50 -7.13
C ASN A 239 -2.95 -19.79 -6.70
N PHE A 240 -2.01 -20.46 -6.05
CA PHE A 240 -0.68 -19.90 -5.79
C PHE A 240 0.06 -19.58 -7.09
N THR A 241 -0.10 -20.41 -8.12
CA THR A 241 0.56 -20.21 -9.43
C THR A 241 -0.15 -19.19 -10.32
N GLN A 242 -1.30 -18.64 -9.93
CA GLN A 242 -2.01 -17.63 -10.72
C GLN A 242 -1.33 -16.27 -10.60
N ASP A 243 -1.45 -15.40 -11.61
CA ASP A 243 -0.81 -14.08 -11.73
C ASP A 243 -1.07 -13.14 -10.53
N LYS A 244 -2.15 -13.37 -9.78
CA LYS A 244 -2.41 -12.71 -8.50
C LYS A 244 -2.79 -13.78 -7.47
N ASN A 245 -1.92 -14.05 -6.50
CA ASN A 245 -2.27 -14.85 -5.33
C ASN A 245 -2.82 -13.91 -4.24
N PRO A 246 -4.13 -13.81 -4.00
CA PRO A 246 -4.68 -12.96 -2.95
C PRO A 246 -4.70 -13.64 -1.57
N TYR A 247 -4.18 -14.87 -1.44
CA TYR A 247 -4.44 -15.69 -0.25
C TYR A 247 -3.32 -15.65 0.80
N GLY A 248 -2.09 -15.28 0.46
CA GLY A 248 -1.03 -15.14 1.45
C GLY A 248 -1.12 -13.83 2.23
N GLN A 249 -0.66 -13.81 3.49
CA GLN A 249 -0.65 -12.58 4.30
C GLN A 249 0.21 -11.49 3.69
N ALA A 250 1.38 -11.86 3.14
CA ALA A 250 2.29 -10.92 2.48
C ALA A 250 1.63 -10.29 1.24
N GLU A 251 0.99 -11.11 0.42
CA GLU A 251 0.28 -10.67 -0.78
C GLU A 251 -0.92 -9.80 -0.44
N ARG A 252 -1.74 -10.19 0.55
CA ARG A 252 -2.87 -9.36 1.01
C ARG A 252 -2.39 -8.01 1.51
N PHE A 253 -1.29 -7.95 2.25
CA PHE A 253 -0.76 -6.68 2.72
C PHE A 253 -0.39 -5.74 1.56
N CYS A 254 0.35 -6.22 0.55
CA CYS A 254 0.67 -5.38 -0.59
C CYS A 254 -0.57 -5.03 -1.44
N ASN A 255 -1.54 -5.94 -1.56
CA ASN A 255 -2.81 -5.67 -2.25
C ASN A 255 -3.65 -4.63 -1.51
N ASP A 256 -3.74 -4.69 -0.19
CA ASP A 256 -4.43 -3.68 0.62
C ASP A 256 -3.82 -2.29 0.39
N LEU A 257 -2.48 -2.19 0.31
CA LEU A 257 -1.79 -0.94 -0.02
C LEU A 257 -2.18 -0.44 -1.42
N ALA A 258 -2.29 -1.33 -2.41
CA ALA A 258 -2.74 -0.99 -3.76
C ALA A 258 -4.20 -0.52 -3.79
N GLU A 259 -5.09 -1.21 -3.08
CA GLU A 259 -6.52 -0.88 -2.98
C GLU A 259 -6.76 0.49 -2.33
N MET A 260 -5.94 0.85 -1.35
CA MET A 260 -6.00 2.17 -0.71
C MET A 260 -5.19 3.24 -1.45
N GLU A 261 -4.68 2.95 -2.66
CA GLU A 261 -3.76 3.81 -3.40
C GLU A 261 -2.67 4.43 -2.51
N PHE A 262 -2.07 3.60 -1.65
CA PHE A 262 -1.21 4.06 -0.57
C PHE A 262 -0.10 4.97 -1.11
N ASN A 263 0.12 6.12 -0.46
CA ASN A 263 1.06 7.14 -0.91
C ASN A 263 0.88 7.55 -2.40
N LYS A 264 -0.37 7.67 -2.85
CA LYS A 264 -0.79 8.05 -4.22
C LYS A 264 -0.39 7.04 -5.29
N LYS A 265 -0.25 5.76 -4.94
CA LYS A 265 0.17 4.69 -5.84
C LYS A 265 -0.80 3.52 -5.75
N ALA A 266 -1.40 3.16 -6.89
CA ALA A 266 -2.42 2.10 -6.99
C ALA A 266 -1.85 0.70 -7.32
N ASN A 267 -0.53 0.59 -7.50
CA ASN A 267 0.13 -0.56 -8.11
C ASN A 267 1.19 -1.17 -7.19
N TRP A 268 0.86 -1.25 -5.90
CA TRP A 268 1.69 -1.94 -4.92
C TRP A 268 1.64 -3.45 -5.14
N GLN A 269 2.81 -4.07 -5.17
CA GLN A 269 2.98 -5.52 -5.30
C GLN A 269 4.19 -5.95 -4.50
N MET A 270 4.31 -7.24 -4.21
CA MET A 270 5.50 -7.74 -3.53
C MET A 270 6.74 -7.58 -4.44
N ALA A 271 7.88 -7.22 -3.86
CA ALA A 271 9.12 -7.07 -4.63
C ALA A 271 9.61 -8.43 -5.17
N THR A 272 10.18 -8.44 -6.38
CA THR A 272 10.83 -9.64 -6.93
C THR A 272 12.23 -9.82 -6.33
N SER A 273 12.81 -11.00 -6.48
CA SER A 273 14.19 -11.28 -6.10
C SER A 273 15.20 -10.40 -6.84
N GLU A 274 14.91 -10.00 -8.08
CA GLU A 274 15.70 -9.02 -8.83
C GLU A 274 15.63 -7.65 -8.16
N ASP A 275 14.41 -7.13 -7.92
CA ASP A 275 14.22 -5.83 -7.25
C ASP A 275 14.90 -5.79 -5.88
N LEU A 276 14.75 -6.86 -5.09
CA LEU A 276 15.38 -6.98 -3.78
C LEU A 276 16.91 -7.02 -3.89
N THR A 277 17.45 -7.79 -4.84
CA THR A 277 18.90 -7.88 -5.05
C THR A 277 19.48 -6.51 -5.45
N GLU A 278 18.81 -5.78 -6.33
CA GLU A 278 19.17 -4.43 -6.74
C GLU A 278 19.14 -3.46 -5.57
N LEU A 279 18.02 -3.39 -4.84
CA LEU A 279 17.85 -2.53 -3.68
C LEU A 279 18.90 -2.80 -2.60
N ILE A 280 19.13 -4.07 -2.26
CA ILE A 280 20.11 -4.46 -1.24
C ILE A 280 21.53 -4.13 -1.73
N ASN A 281 21.88 -4.39 -2.98
CA ASN A 281 23.19 -4.03 -3.54
C ASN A 281 23.39 -2.52 -3.56
N HIS A 282 22.37 -1.74 -3.90
CA HIS A 282 22.40 -0.29 -3.83
C HIS A 282 22.70 0.18 -2.40
N HIS A 283 21.98 -0.33 -1.40
CA HIS A 283 22.24 0.00 0.00
C HIS A 283 23.64 -0.43 0.45
N LYS A 284 24.11 -1.61 0.01
CA LYS A 284 25.47 -2.09 0.31
C LYS A 284 26.53 -1.15 -0.24
N ASN A 285 26.43 -0.80 -1.53
CA ASN A 285 27.43 -0.01 -2.23
C ASN A 285 27.50 1.43 -1.71
N ASN A 286 26.42 1.91 -1.08
CA ASN A 286 26.36 3.22 -0.44
C ASN A 286 26.60 3.17 1.09
N GLY A 287 26.99 2.02 1.65
CA GLY A 287 27.28 1.89 3.09
C GLY A 287 26.06 1.98 4.00
N LEU A 288 24.85 1.74 3.48
CA LEU A 288 23.60 1.88 4.21
C LEU A 288 23.16 0.60 4.95
N ILE A 289 23.76 -0.57 4.69
CA ILE A 289 23.33 -1.84 5.31
C ILE A 289 23.39 -1.81 6.85
N ASP A 290 24.38 -1.13 7.41
CA ASP A 290 24.58 -1.01 8.87
C ASP A 290 24.32 0.41 9.40
N SER A 291 23.88 1.33 8.55
CA SER A 291 23.52 2.68 8.99
C SER A 291 22.11 2.71 9.57
N ASP A 292 21.81 3.72 10.39
CA ASP A 292 20.45 3.99 10.83
C ASP A 292 19.57 4.59 9.72
N GLU A 293 20.15 4.87 8.55
CA GLU A 293 19.46 5.39 7.37
C GLU A 293 19.08 4.27 6.38
N GLY A 294 19.59 3.05 6.57
CA GLY A 294 19.31 1.93 5.67
C GLY A 294 18.32 0.91 6.20
N LEU A 295 18.10 -0.11 5.36
CA LEU A 295 17.11 -1.15 5.57
C LEU A 295 17.42 -2.00 6.83
N PRO A 296 16.42 -2.30 7.69
CA PRO A 296 16.57 -3.15 8.88
C PRO A 296 16.80 -4.64 8.54
N PHE A 297 17.94 -4.99 7.99
CA PHE A 297 18.25 -6.31 7.42
C PHE A 297 18.47 -7.44 8.46
N TYR A 298 17.47 -7.70 9.30
CA TYR A 298 17.53 -8.68 10.39
C TYR A 298 16.93 -10.05 10.05
N PHE A 299 16.22 -10.13 8.93
CA PHE A 299 15.43 -11.30 8.55
C PHE A 299 15.49 -11.55 7.05
N SER A 300 15.00 -12.72 6.69
CA SER A 300 14.66 -13.06 5.31
C SER A 300 13.50 -12.19 4.82
N ILE A 301 13.46 -11.90 3.52
CA ILE A 301 12.41 -11.10 2.87
C ILE A 301 11.78 -11.93 1.75
N TRP A 302 10.47 -12.13 1.83
CA TRP A 302 9.69 -12.80 0.79
C TRP A 302 9.84 -12.06 -0.53
N SER A 303 9.98 -12.83 -1.61
CA SER A 303 10.02 -12.31 -2.96
C SER A 303 8.86 -12.88 -3.77
N ASP A 304 8.39 -12.15 -4.80
CA ASP A 304 7.17 -12.51 -5.55
C ASP A 304 7.34 -13.71 -6.50
N GLU A 305 8.53 -14.31 -6.58
CA GLU A 305 8.69 -15.51 -7.39
C GLU A 305 7.78 -16.63 -6.89
N ARG A 306 7.09 -17.22 -7.85
CA ARG A 306 6.23 -18.38 -7.70
C ARG A 306 6.98 -19.56 -8.28
N PHE A 307 7.65 -20.32 -7.44
CA PHE A 307 8.22 -21.59 -7.91
C PHE A 307 7.11 -22.61 -8.09
N VAL A 308 7.28 -23.53 -9.03
CA VAL A 308 6.30 -24.55 -9.48
C VAL A 308 6.08 -25.72 -8.48
N ASN A 309 6.19 -25.49 -7.18
CA ASN A 309 5.84 -26.45 -6.12
C ASN A 309 5.38 -25.71 -4.83
N ASN A 310 4.97 -26.42 -3.76
CA ASN A 310 4.48 -25.89 -2.45
C ASN A 310 5.44 -24.94 -1.69
N TRP A 311 6.37 -24.32 -2.38
CA TRP A 311 7.50 -23.62 -1.85
C TRP A 311 7.65 -22.26 -2.56
N GLY A 312 7.73 -21.19 -1.79
CA GLY A 312 8.03 -19.84 -2.27
C GLY A 312 9.53 -19.54 -2.33
N ALA A 313 9.83 -18.38 -2.90
CA ALA A 313 11.15 -17.77 -2.93
C ALA A 313 11.29 -16.71 -1.86
N TYR A 314 12.47 -16.59 -1.27
CA TYR A 314 12.82 -15.41 -0.51
C TYR A 314 14.30 -15.08 -0.67
N VAL A 315 14.63 -13.81 -0.45
CA VAL A 315 16.01 -13.34 -0.36
C VAL A 315 16.44 -13.38 1.10
N TYR A 316 17.58 -14.00 1.36
CA TYR A 316 18.19 -14.09 2.68
C TYR A 316 19.58 -13.49 2.66
N LEU A 317 19.91 -12.79 3.73
CA LEU A 317 21.18 -12.11 3.85
C LEU A 317 22.14 -13.02 4.60
N ILE A 318 23.12 -13.55 3.88
CA ILE A 318 24.19 -14.36 4.46
C ILE A 318 25.21 -13.40 5.09
N ASP A 319 25.13 -13.36 6.42
CA ASP A 319 26.12 -12.90 7.39
C ASP A 319 26.54 -11.42 7.25
N LYS A 320 26.28 -10.64 8.30
CA LYS A 320 26.79 -9.27 8.48
C LYS A 320 28.32 -9.17 8.23
N LYS A 321 29.05 -10.27 8.39
CA LYS A 321 30.50 -10.35 8.11
C LYS A 321 30.86 -10.80 6.69
N ALA A 322 29.99 -11.55 6.00
CA ALA A 322 30.26 -12.05 4.65
C ALA A 322 29.64 -11.17 3.54
N GLY A 323 28.63 -10.35 3.89
CA GLY A 323 27.99 -9.41 2.98
C GLY A 323 27.41 -10.06 1.72
N LYS A 324 27.02 -11.34 1.79
CA LYS A 324 26.52 -12.09 0.64
C LYS A 324 25.00 -12.13 0.68
N ILE A 325 24.37 -11.69 -0.40
CA ILE A 325 22.94 -11.86 -0.63
C ILE A 325 22.75 -13.26 -1.22
N GLY A 326 21.89 -14.06 -0.61
CA GLY A 326 21.50 -15.37 -1.11
C GLY A 326 20.02 -15.38 -1.49
N VAL A 327 19.68 -16.04 -2.59
CA VAL A 327 18.29 -16.37 -2.90
C VAL A 327 18.04 -17.80 -2.46
N LYS A 328 17.01 -18.02 -1.65
CA LYS A 328 16.58 -19.37 -1.27
C LYS A 328 15.27 -19.69 -1.96
N SER A 329 15.32 -20.68 -2.84
CA SER A 329 14.13 -21.33 -3.38
C SER A 329 13.74 -22.52 -2.51
N GLY A 330 12.51 -23.01 -2.66
CA GLY A 330 12.10 -24.19 -1.91
C GLY A 330 11.78 -23.88 -0.45
N THR A 331 11.12 -22.76 -0.14
CA THR A 331 10.68 -22.41 1.22
C THR A 331 9.19 -22.62 1.43
N VAL A 332 8.79 -23.35 2.48
CA VAL A 332 7.36 -23.62 2.75
C VAL A 332 6.62 -22.29 2.91
N LEU A 333 5.45 -22.15 2.28
CA LEU A 333 4.62 -20.94 2.35
C LEU A 333 4.19 -20.57 3.78
N SER A 334 4.19 -21.55 4.68
CA SER A 334 3.98 -21.38 6.12
C SER A 334 5.14 -20.70 6.87
N SER A 335 6.25 -20.42 6.19
CA SER A 335 7.40 -19.74 6.79
C SER A 335 7.05 -18.29 7.11
N VAL A 336 7.67 -17.75 8.15
CA VAL A 336 7.35 -16.43 8.68
C VAL A 336 8.52 -15.50 8.42
N THR A 337 8.31 -14.50 7.58
CA THR A 337 9.38 -13.69 6.97
C THR A 337 8.81 -12.31 6.62
N ALA A 338 9.66 -11.30 6.50
CA ALA A 338 9.18 -9.97 6.16
C ALA A 338 8.77 -9.86 4.70
N VAL A 339 8.08 -8.77 4.38
CA VAL A 339 7.69 -8.41 3.03
C VAL A 339 8.22 -7.02 2.70
N ILE A 340 8.61 -6.81 1.45
CA ILE A 340 8.79 -5.48 0.87
C ILE A 340 7.76 -5.37 -0.25
N CYS A 341 6.93 -4.34 -0.18
CA CYS A 341 6.03 -4.00 -1.28
C CYS A 341 6.72 -2.93 -2.14
N ARG A 342 6.68 -3.08 -3.46
CA ARG A 342 7.19 -2.11 -4.42
C ARG A 342 6.05 -1.48 -5.20
N SER A 343 6.24 -0.22 -5.59
CA SER A 343 5.43 0.37 -6.65
C SER A 343 5.89 -0.13 -8.00
N SER A 344 4.97 -0.25 -8.95
CA SER A 344 5.34 -0.53 -10.36
C SER A 344 5.69 0.73 -11.11
#